data_AF-A0A1I0ZSR2-F1
#
_entry.id   AF-A0A1I0ZSR2-F1
#
_cell.length_a   1.000
_cell.length_b   1.000
_cell.length_c   1.000
_cell.angle_alpha   90.00
_cell.angle_beta   90.00
_cell.angle_gamma   90.00
#
_symmetry.space_group_name_H-M   'P 1'
#
loop_
_entity.id
_entity.type
_entity.pdbx_description
1 polymer ?
#
loop_
_entity_poly.entity_id
_entity_poly.type
_entity_poly.pdbx_seq_one_letter_code
_entity_poly.pdbx_strand_id
1 'polypeptide(L)'
;MELLEAVEACGVVGAGGAGFPTHIKLKAQSEYFLVNAAECEPLIETDKYLCRSQAQRLVDTVGKIAAHLNADKPVIVLKDHYHEEIKAVEEAIKELNSNVTIFKIRTFYPAGDEQSLVEQVTRRSVPERGLPLDVGCVVSNVGTVLSVADALEGKPVDWKYLSVTGDVNEIKMFHVPVGTPVLKILEKVNIRPKDYSVIMGGPMMGKMLSDKKAIEEAVVTKTTGNLLVIPSDHYLVRRSNLPLRTMIRQAASVCIQCRMCTDLCPRYLIGHDVFPNKVMRNVWREENITDNDSYLEIFGSAANCCSCGACEMFSCPMGLSPRRMNEYIKGKLRQRGIDVPKNTSPQARSGVDIHKIPTERLIARLGLSEYDTHKSPNDLIEFEPEECIIPLSQHIGKPASAVVSKGDSVNKGDLVAKAAEGLSANIHCGIDGLVTDVTDTKIVISKRGDNL
;
A
#
# COMPACT_ATOMS: atom_id res chain seq x y z
N MET A 1 17.43 -11.92 -21.02
CA MET A 1 17.74 -11.01 -19.91
C MET A 1 17.41 -11.76 -18.64
N GLU A 2 18.33 -11.79 -17.67
CA GLU A 2 18.08 -12.44 -16.38
C GLU A 2 16.91 -11.73 -15.67
N LEU A 3 16.13 -12.46 -14.87
CA LEU A 3 14.90 -11.94 -14.24
C LEU A 3 15.16 -10.63 -13.48
N LEU A 4 16.24 -10.56 -12.71
CA LEU A 4 16.57 -9.37 -11.92
C LEU A 4 16.93 -8.16 -12.78
N GLU A 5 17.68 -8.36 -13.86
CA GLU A 5 18.06 -7.30 -14.79
C GLU A 5 16.83 -6.70 -15.47
N ALA A 6 15.90 -7.56 -15.88
CA ALA A 6 14.63 -7.12 -16.47
C ALA A 6 13.81 -6.30 -15.46
N VAL A 7 13.64 -6.80 -14.24
CA VAL A 7 12.87 -6.14 -13.17
C VAL A 7 13.50 -4.80 -12.76
N GLU A 8 14.82 -4.72 -12.72
CA GLU A 8 15.57 -3.48 -12.42
C GLU A 8 15.45 -2.47 -13.57
N ALA A 9 15.72 -2.90 -14.81
CA ALA A 9 15.65 -2.05 -16.00
C ALA A 9 14.26 -1.43 -16.16
N CYS A 10 13.20 -2.25 -16.06
CA CYS A 10 11.80 -1.87 -16.18
C CYS A 10 11.27 -1.05 -14.97
N GLY A 11 12.07 -0.89 -13.92
CA GLY A 11 11.72 -0.05 -12.76
C GLY A 11 10.56 -0.59 -11.94
N VAL A 12 10.49 -1.90 -11.74
CA VAL A 12 9.39 -2.54 -10.99
C VAL A 12 9.54 -2.26 -9.48
N VAL A 13 8.43 -1.86 -8.87
CA VAL A 13 8.33 -1.58 -7.43
C VAL A 13 7.12 -2.29 -6.80
N GLY A 14 7.11 -2.38 -5.47
CA GLY A 14 5.96 -2.85 -4.70
C GLY A 14 4.71 -1.99 -4.93
N ALA A 15 3.73 -2.51 -5.67
CA ALA A 15 2.57 -1.77 -6.17
C ALA A 15 1.53 -1.43 -5.09
N GLY A 16 1.49 -2.18 -3.98
CA GLY A 16 0.49 -2.05 -2.92
C GLY A 16 0.98 -1.32 -1.65
N GLY A 17 2.09 -0.58 -1.71
CA GLY A 17 2.67 0.03 -0.51
C GLY A 17 3.62 1.18 -0.82
N ALA A 18 4.71 1.29 -0.06
CA ALA A 18 5.69 2.38 -0.20
C ALA A 18 6.57 2.30 -1.47
N GLY A 19 6.32 1.38 -2.39
CA GLY A 19 7.11 1.24 -3.61
C GLY A 19 8.53 0.71 -3.37
N PHE A 20 8.68 -0.37 -2.60
CA PHE A 20 10.00 -1.00 -2.42
C PHE A 20 10.52 -1.55 -3.75
N PRO A 21 11.77 -1.31 -4.17
CA PRO A 21 12.29 -1.81 -5.44
C PRO A 21 12.30 -3.35 -5.50
N THR A 22 11.58 -3.92 -6.46
CA THR A 22 11.31 -5.37 -6.49
C THR A 22 12.57 -6.18 -6.79
N HIS A 23 13.48 -5.67 -7.63
CA HIS A 23 14.75 -6.34 -7.92
C HIS A 23 15.62 -6.54 -6.66
N ILE A 24 15.55 -5.62 -5.68
CA ILE A 24 16.25 -5.78 -4.40
C ILE A 24 15.58 -6.88 -3.56
N LYS A 25 14.25 -6.93 -3.56
CA LYS A 25 13.49 -7.94 -2.84
C LYS A 25 13.72 -9.35 -3.39
N LEU A 26 13.96 -9.46 -4.70
CA LEU A 26 14.21 -10.72 -5.39
C LEU A 26 15.69 -11.15 -5.40
N LYS A 27 16.63 -10.31 -4.94
CA LYS A 27 18.04 -10.68 -4.65
C LYS A 27 18.15 -11.52 -3.37
N ALA A 28 17.31 -12.54 -3.25
CA ALA A 28 17.18 -13.35 -2.05
C ALA A 28 16.89 -14.80 -2.40
N GLN A 29 16.97 -15.65 -1.38
CA GLN A 29 16.53 -17.03 -1.43
C GLN A 29 15.50 -17.21 -0.32
N SER A 30 14.42 -17.95 -0.57
CA SER A 30 13.33 -18.07 0.39
C SER A 30 12.68 -19.44 0.30
N GLU A 31 12.23 -19.98 1.43
CA GLU A 31 11.40 -21.19 1.47
C GLU A 31 10.00 -20.93 0.89
N TYR A 32 9.44 -19.75 1.20
CA TYR A 32 8.10 -19.34 0.80
C TYR A 32 8.14 -18.13 -0.13
N PHE A 33 7.43 -18.23 -1.26
CA PHE A 33 7.04 -17.08 -2.05
C PHE A 33 5.53 -16.87 -1.92
N LEU A 34 5.14 -15.80 -1.22
CA LEU A 34 3.74 -15.50 -0.91
C LEU A 34 3.25 -14.36 -1.80
N VAL A 35 2.19 -14.60 -2.58
CA VAL A 35 1.48 -13.54 -3.28
C VAL A 35 0.33 -13.07 -2.41
N ASN A 36 0.38 -11.81 -1.97
CA ASN A 36 -0.68 -11.17 -1.24
C ASN A 36 -1.77 -10.70 -2.21
N ALA A 37 -2.81 -11.52 -2.36
CA ALA A 37 -4.04 -11.23 -3.09
C ALA A 37 -5.23 -11.02 -2.14
N ALA A 38 -4.98 -10.91 -0.84
CA ALA A 38 -6.02 -10.77 0.16
C ALA A 38 -6.52 -9.32 0.30
N GLU A 39 -5.73 -8.32 -0.09
CA GLU A 39 -5.96 -6.86 0.06
C GLU A 39 -6.47 -6.45 1.46
N CYS A 40 -5.65 -5.72 2.23
CA CYS A 40 -6.05 -5.31 3.57
C CYS A 40 -7.00 -4.10 3.56
N GLU A 41 -6.89 -3.20 2.60
CA GLU A 41 -7.63 -1.95 2.58
C GLU A 41 -9.08 -2.18 2.12
N PRO A 42 -10.08 -1.72 2.90
CA PRO A 42 -11.47 -1.82 2.48
C PRO A 42 -11.74 -1.10 1.15
N LEU A 43 -12.69 -1.65 0.38
CA LEU A 43 -13.19 -1.12 -0.90
C LEU A 43 -12.22 -1.15 -2.08
N ILE A 44 -10.95 -1.54 -1.92
CA ILE A 44 -10.03 -1.65 -3.05
C ILE A 44 -10.35 -2.90 -3.88
N GLU A 45 -10.50 -2.73 -5.19
CA GLU A 45 -10.90 -3.80 -6.12
C GLU A 45 -9.79 -4.24 -7.08
N THR A 46 -8.67 -3.52 -7.13
CA THR A 46 -7.61 -3.73 -8.13
C THR A 46 -7.01 -5.13 -8.11
N ASP A 47 -6.61 -5.64 -6.96
CA ASP A 47 -5.99 -6.97 -6.88
C ASP A 47 -6.99 -8.09 -7.19
N LYS A 48 -8.25 -7.93 -6.78
CA LYS A 48 -9.35 -8.85 -7.12
C LYS A 48 -9.57 -8.89 -8.62
N TYR A 49 -9.67 -7.71 -9.25
CA TYR A 49 -9.82 -7.58 -10.69
C TYR A 49 -8.66 -8.27 -11.44
N LEU A 50 -7.42 -8.07 -11.00
CA LEU A 50 -6.24 -8.70 -11.61
C LEU A 50 -6.22 -10.22 -11.41
N CYS A 51 -6.64 -10.72 -10.25
CA CYS A 51 -6.76 -12.17 -10.03
C CYS A 51 -7.77 -12.81 -10.99
N ARG A 52 -8.87 -12.12 -11.33
CA ARG A 52 -9.87 -12.63 -12.28
C ARG A 52 -9.42 -12.49 -13.74
N SER A 53 -8.93 -11.31 -14.12
CA SER A 53 -8.64 -10.96 -15.53
C SER A 53 -7.28 -11.44 -16.03
N GLN A 54 -6.32 -11.69 -15.13
CA GLN A 54 -4.93 -12.04 -15.46
C GLN A 54 -4.48 -13.34 -14.76
N ALA A 55 -5.41 -14.23 -14.40
CA ALA A 55 -5.14 -15.43 -13.59
C ALA A 55 -4.01 -16.31 -14.14
N GLN A 56 -4.06 -16.66 -15.43
CA GLN A 56 -3.02 -17.49 -16.07
C GLN A 56 -1.65 -16.81 -16.02
N ARG A 57 -1.60 -15.51 -16.36
CA ARG A 57 -0.37 -14.72 -16.37
C ARG A 57 0.21 -14.56 -14.96
N LEU A 58 -0.66 -14.38 -13.97
CA LEU A 58 -0.29 -14.37 -12.56
C LEU A 58 0.34 -15.70 -12.15
N VAL A 59 -0.34 -16.83 -12.35
CA VAL A 59 0.13 -18.16 -11.93
C VAL A 59 1.46 -18.54 -12.60
N ASP A 60 1.58 -18.33 -13.90
CA ASP A 60 2.83 -18.56 -14.65
C ASP A 60 3.99 -17.75 -14.07
N THR A 61 3.76 -16.45 -13.83
CA THR A 61 4.80 -15.57 -13.29
C THR A 61 5.17 -15.90 -11.85
N VAL A 62 4.20 -16.35 -11.03
CA VAL A 62 4.48 -16.87 -9.69
C VAL A 62 5.44 -18.05 -9.75
N GLY A 63 5.23 -18.99 -10.68
CA GLY A 63 6.15 -20.11 -10.88
C GLY A 63 7.56 -19.65 -11.26
N LYS A 64 7.69 -18.68 -12.17
CA LYS A 64 8.98 -18.11 -12.58
C LYS A 64 9.72 -17.41 -11.44
N ILE A 65 9.02 -16.61 -10.65
CA ILE A 65 9.61 -15.94 -9.48
C ILE A 65 10.01 -16.96 -8.42
N ALA A 66 9.16 -17.96 -8.16
CA ALA A 66 9.44 -19.01 -7.19
C ALA A 66 10.69 -19.82 -7.58
N ALA A 67 10.83 -20.18 -8.85
CA ALA A 67 12.02 -20.84 -9.38
C ALA A 67 13.28 -19.98 -9.17
N HIS A 68 13.21 -18.67 -9.44
CA HIS A 68 14.32 -17.75 -9.21
C HIS A 68 14.72 -17.66 -7.72
N LEU A 69 13.75 -17.68 -6.82
CA LEU A 69 13.95 -17.63 -5.37
C LEU A 69 14.34 -18.99 -4.74
N ASN A 70 14.37 -20.07 -5.53
CA ASN A 70 14.38 -21.46 -5.07
C ASN A 70 13.34 -21.72 -3.97
N ALA A 71 12.13 -21.17 -4.15
CA ALA A 71 11.05 -21.31 -3.20
C ALA A 71 10.27 -22.61 -3.42
N ASP A 72 10.36 -23.50 -2.44
CA ASP A 72 9.62 -24.77 -2.40
C ASP A 72 8.10 -24.56 -2.31
N LYS A 73 7.68 -23.41 -1.76
CA LYS A 73 6.27 -23.12 -1.44
C LYS A 73 5.82 -21.81 -2.07
N PRO A 74 5.47 -21.81 -3.37
CA PRO A 74 4.73 -20.73 -3.99
C PRO A 74 3.26 -20.76 -3.57
N VAL A 75 2.79 -19.69 -2.93
CA VAL A 75 1.44 -19.61 -2.35
C VAL A 75 0.77 -18.30 -2.75
N ILE A 76 -0.43 -18.36 -3.34
CA ILE A 76 -1.30 -17.20 -3.54
C ILE A 76 -2.29 -17.14 -2.36
N VAL A 77 -2.29 -16.05 -1.62
CA VAL A 77 -3.12 -15.85 -0.43
C VAL A 77 -4.33 -15.02 -0.79
N LEU A 78 -5.53 -15.62 -0.73
CA LEU A 78 -6.82 -14.98 -1.02
C LEU A 78 -7.74 -15.07 0.19
N LYS A 79 -8.66 -14.11 0.35
CA LYS A 79 -9.71 -14.23 1.37
C LYS A 79 -10.68 -15.35 1.01
N ASP A 80 -11.19 -16.05 2.02
CA ASP A 80 -12.13 -17.18 1.89
C ASP A 80 -13.36 -16.89 1.02
N HIS A 81 -13.90 -15.68 1.07
CA HIS A 81 -15.09 -15.26 0.30
C HIS A 81 -14.78 -14.72 -1.11
N TYR A 82 -13.50 -14.66 -1.53
CA TYR A 82 -13.12 -14.25 -2.90
C TYR A 82 -13.38 -15.39 -3.89
N HIS A 83 -14.63 -15.82 -4.00
CA HIS A 83 -15.02 -17.05 -4.70
C HIS A 83 -14.72 -16.98 -6.20
N GLU A 84 -14.93 -15.82 -6.84
CA GLU A 84 -14.65 -15.62 -8.27
C GLU A 84 -13.14 -15.63 -8.55
N GLU A 85 -12.36 -14.94 -7.71
CA GLU A 85 -10.91 -14.86 -7.82
C GLU A 85 -10.26 -16.21 -7.56
N ILE A 86 -10.68 -16.90 -6.49
CA ILE A 86 -10.21 -18.24 -6.16
C ILE A 86 -10.47 -19.18 -7.32
N LYS A 87 -11.68 -19.18 -7.88
CA LYS A 87 -12.04 -20.03 -9.01
C LYS A 87 -11.13 -19.77 -10.23
N ALA A 88 -10.94 -18.51 -10.61
CA ALA A 88 -10.10 -18.14 -11.75
C ALA A 88 -8.63 -18.58 -11.55
N VAL A 89 -8.10 -18.43 -10.34
CA VAL A 89 -6.73 -18.87 -10.00
C VAL A 89 -6.63 -20.40 -9.94
N GLU A 90 -7.62 -21.11 -9.38
CA GLU A 90 -7.68 -22.58 -9.36
C GLU A 90 -7.70 -23.16 -10.79
N GLU A 91 -8.49 -22.56 -11.68
CA GLU A 91 -8.55 -22.93 -13.10
C GLU A 91 -7.18 -22.71 -13.79
N ALA A 92 -6.57 -21.55 -13.60
CA ALA A 92 -5.25 -21.24 -14.14
C ALA A 92 -4.13 -22.19 -13.64
N ILE A 93 -4.15 -22.56 -12.34
CA ILE A 93 -3.21 -23.54 -11.78
C ILE A 93 -3.35 -24.89 -12.47
N LYS A 94 -4.59 -25.34 -12.69
CA LYS A 94 -4.88 -26.62 -13.33
C LYS A 94 -4.45 -26.63 -14.79
N GLU A 95 -4.76 -25.56 -15.54
CA GLU A 95 -4.42 -25.45 -16.97
C GLU A 95 -2.91 -25.42 -17.22
N LEU A 96 -2.15 -24.74 -16.35
CA LEU A 96 -0.70 -24.63 -16.46
C LEU A 96 0.05 -25.82 -15.83
N ASN A 97 -0.66 -26.76 -15.20
CA ASN A 97 -0.08 -27.83 -14.38
C ASN A 97 0.98 -27.28 -13.39
N SER A 98 0.64 -26.17 -12.73
CA SER A 98 1.54 -25.41 -11.87
C SER A 98 1.61 -25.99 -10.46
N ASN A 99 2.77 -25.88 -9.79
CA ASN A 99 2.95 -26.24 -8.39
C ASN A 99 2.49 -25.15 -7.39
N VAL A 100 1.98 -24.02 -7.91
CA VAL A 100 1.42 -22.94 -7.10
C VAL A 100 0.21 -23.42 -6.31
N THR A 101 0.14 -23.05 -5.03
CA THR A 101 -0.98 -23.40 -4.15
C THR A 101 -1.75 -22.16 -3.72
N ILE A 102 -3.01 -22.34 -3.30
CA ILE A 102 -3.84 -21.27 -2.75
C ILE A 102 -3.97 -21.47 -1.24
N PHE A 103 -3.74 -20.39 -0.48
CA PHE A 103 -4.06 -20.34 0.94
C PHE A 103 -5.25 -19.40 1.17
N LYS A 104 -6.36 -19.96 1.65
CA LYS A 104 -7.60 -19.23 1.93
C LYS A 104 -7.56 -18.68 3.36
N ILE A 105 -7.41 -17.35 3.51
CA ILE A 105 -7.36 -16.68 4.80
C ILE A 105 -8.74 -16.18 5.23
N ARG A 106 -8.98 -16.16 6.54
CA ARG A 106 -10.18 -15.52 7.11
C ARG A 106 -10.24 -14.03 6.77
N THR A 107 -11.45 -13.52 6.71
CA THR A 107 -11.70 -12.10 6.45
C THR A 107 -11.57 -11.24 7.70
N PHE A 108 -10.47 -10.48 7.80
CA PHE A 108 -10.26 -9.51 8.88
C PHE A 108 -9.31 -8.37 8.46
N TYR A 109 -9.31 -7.29 9.23
CA TYR A 109 -8.35 -6.21 9.08
C TYR A 109 -7.24 -6.28 10.15
N PRO A 110 -5.94 -6.12 9.78
CA PRO A 110 -5.37 -6.15 8.43
C PRO A 110 -4.85 -7.56 8.08
N ALA A 111 -5.66 -8.39 7.42
CA ALA A 111 -5.23 -9.71 6.95
C ALA A 111 -4.10 -9.64 5.91
N GLY A 112 -4.09 -8.60 5.08
CA GLY A 112 -3.06 -8.36 4.06
C GLY A 112 -1.85 -7.56 4.54
N ASP A 113 -1.70 -7.25 5.83
CA ASP A 113 -0.43 -6.72 6.34
C ASP A 113 0.67 -7.77 6.16
N GLU A 114 1.82 -7.38 5.62
CA GLU A 114 2.87 -8.31 5.17
C GLU A 114 3.31 -9.31 6.26
N GLN A 115 3.54 -8.86 7.50
CA GLN A 115 3.98 -9.81 8.53
C GLN A 115 2.82 -10.54 9.21
N SER A 116 1.61 -9.95 9.25
CA SER A 116 0.42 -10.69 9.65
C SER A 116 0.13 -11.83 8.67
N LEU A 117 0.28 -11.59 7.37
CA LEU A 117 0.11 -12.60 6.33
C LEU A 117 1.16 -13.70 6.46
N VAL A 118 2.43 -13.35 6.70
CA VAL A 118 3.49 -14.33 6.98
C VAL A 118 3.15 -15.18 8.19
N GLU A 119 2.71 -14.58 9.31
CA GLU A 119 2.28 -15.35 10.49
C GLU A 119 1.10 -16.27 10.15
N GLN A 120 0.09 -15.80 9.42
CA GLN A 120 -1.09 -16.61 9.14
C GLN A 120 -0.79 -17.82 8.25
N VAL A 121 0.14 -17.68 7.30
CA VAL A 121 0.53 -18.78 6.40
C VAL A 121 1.57 -19.72 7.03
N THR A 122 2.57 -19.17 7.71
CA THR A 122 3.75 -19.94 8.15
C THR A 122 3.78 -20.21 9.66
N ARG A 123 2.96 -19.52 10.44
CA ARG A 123 2.99 -19.46 11.91
C ARG A 123 4.31 -18.95 12.49
N ARG A 124 5.10 -18.25 11.67
CA ARG A 124 6.34 -17.59 12.08
C ARG A 124 6.09 -16.09 12.24
N SER A 125 6.57 -15.52 13.33
CA SER A 125 6.57 -14.08 13.52
C SER A 125 7.87 -13.47 13.02
N VAL A 126 7.77 -12.48 12.14
CA VAL A 126 8.93 -11.72 11.65
C VAL A 126 9.55 -10.93 12.82
N PRO A 127 10.88 -10.89 12.96
CA PRO A 127 11.57 -10.05 13.93
C PRO A 127 11.11 -8.59 13.90
N GLU A 128 11.20 -7.90 15.04
CA GLU A 128 10.83 -6.49 15.11
C GLU A 128 11.68 -5.63 14.19
N ARG A 129 11.02 -4.83 13.35
CA ARG A 129 11.67 -4.01 12.30
C ARG A 129 12.53 -4.85 11.34
N GLY A 130 12.31 -6.16 11.28
CA GLY A 130 12.88 -7.08 10.30
C GLY A 130 12.03 -7.19 9.03
N LEU A 131 12.49 -8.04 8.12
CA LEU A 131 11.86 -8.34 6.83
C LEU A 131 11.33 -9.78 6.83
N PRO A 132 10.30 -10.09 6.03
CA PRO A 132 9.84 -11.48 5.85
C PRO A 132 10.95 -12.48 5.49
N LEU A 133 12.01 -12.00 4.85
CA LEU A 133 13.17 -12.81 4.49
C LEU A 133 13.85 -13.41 5.74
N ASP A 134 13.82 -12.71 6.87
CA ASP A 134 14.40 -13.17 8.15
C ASP A 134 13.72 -14.45 8.68
N VAL A 135 12.55 -14.80 8.15
CA VAL A 135 11.83 -16.05 8.47
C VAL A 135 11.62 -16.95 7.23
N GLY A 136 12.39 -16.70 6.17
CA GLY A 136 12.40 -17.50 4.95
C GLY A 136 11.25 -17.20 3.99
N CYS A 137 10.71 -15.98 4.00
CA CYS A 137 9.58 -15.60 3.14
C CYS A 137 9.89 -14.39 2.26
N VAL A 138 9.39 -14.41 1.03
CA VAL A 138 9.26 -13.21 0.18
C VAL A 138 7.78 -13.00 -0.10
N VAL A 139 7.27 -11.78 0.16
CA VAL A 139 5.85 -11.45 -0.09
C VAL A 139 5.72 -10.45 -1.23
N SER A 140 4.88 -10.68 -2.23
CA SER A 140 4.63 -9.71 -3.30
C SER A 140 3.13 -9.49 -3.49
N ASN A 141 2.73 -8.26 -3.78
CA ASN A 141 1.35 -7.97 -4.19
C ASN A 141 1.12 -8.48 -5.64
N VAL A 142 -0.12 -8.81 -5.98
CA VAL A 142 -0.56 -9.24 -7.33
C VAL A 142 -0.05 -8.30 -8.42
N GLY A 143 -0.27 -6.99 -8.27
CA GLY A 143 0.18 -6.00 -9.26
C GLY A 143 1.68 -6.01 -9.48
N THR A 144 2.47 -6.25 -8.43
CA THR A 144 3.93 -6.37 -8.56
C THR A 144 4.33 -7.63 -9.32
N VAL A 145 3.67 -8.77 -9.08
CA VAL A 145 3.95 -10.00 -9.83
C VAL A 145 3.66 -9.80 -11.31
N LEU A 146 2.53 -9.17 -11.64
CA LEU A 146 2.20 -8.88 -13.04
C LEU A 146 3.16 -7.87 -13.68
N SER A 147 3.64 -6.86 -12.94
CA SER A 147 4.71 -5.98 -13.42
C SER A 147 6.04 -6.72 -13.65
N VAL A 148 6.33 -7.80 -12.91
CA VAL A 148 7.47 -8.67 -13.23
C VAL A 148 7.22 -9.42 -14.54
N ALA A 149 5.99 -9.87 -14.80
CA ALA A 149 5.61 -10.49 -16.07
C ALA A 149 5.84 -9.53 -17.24
N ASP A 150 5.36 -8.29 -17.12
CA ASP A 150 5.59 -7.21 -18.08
C ASP A 150 7.10 -6.99 -18.30
N ALA A 151 7.89 -6.91 -17.22
CA ALA A 151 9.33 -6.70 -17.33
C ALA A 151 10.05 -7.84 -18.08
N LEU A 152 9.65 -9.09 -17.86
CA LEU A 152 10.20 -10.24 -18.60
C LEU A 152 9.86 -10.19 -20.11
N GLU A 153 8.81 -9.47 -20.49
CA GLU A 153 8.43 -9.18 -21.88
C GLU A 153 9.07 -7.88 -22.41
N GLY A 154 9.94 -7.23 -21.63
CA GLY A 154 10.57 -5.96 -21.98
C GLY A 154 9.67 -4.73 -21.82
N LYS A 155 8.53 -4.86 -21.12
CA LYS A 155 7.58 -3.77 -20.87
C LYS A 155 7.85 -3.13 -19.51
N PRO A 156 8.19 -1.84 -19.45
CA PRO A 156 8.44 -1.15 -18.19
C PRO A 156 7.14 -0.89 -17.40
N VAL A 157 7.28 -0.53 -16.12
CA VAL A 157 6.14 -0.01 -15.34
C VAL A 157 5.91 1.45 -15.71
N ASP A 158 5.13 1.66 -16.76
CA ASP A 158 4.74 2.95 -17.34
C ASP A 158 3.23 3.20 -17.27
N TRP A 159 2.43 2.15 -17.08
CA TRP A 159 0.98 2.17 -16.89
C TRP A 159 0.58 1.51 -15.57
N LYS A 160 -0.60 1.86 -15.06
CA LYS A 160 -1.09 1.39 -13.77
C LYS A 160 -2.59 1.10 -13.79
N TYR A 161 -2.94 -0.07 -13.25
CA TYR A 161 -4.32 -0.39 -12.87
C TYR A 161 -4.69 0.27 -11.55
N LEU A 162 -5.86 0.90 -11.50
CA LEU A 162 -6.47 1.42 -10.29
C LEU A 162 -8.00 1.33 -10.35
N SER A 163 -8.64 1.23 -9.19
CA SER A 163 -10.09 1.36 -9.05
C SER A 163 -10.48 2.79 -8.67
N VAL A 164 -11.68 3.23 -9.08
CA VAL A 164 -12.35 4.41 -8.53
C VAL A 164 -13.59 3.93 -7.78
N THR A 165 -13.63 4.19 -6.48
CA THR A 165 -14.61 3.64 -5.54
C THR A 165 -15.25 4.74 -4.69
N GLY A 166 -16.24 4.39 -3.86
CA GLY A 166 -16.86 5.33 -2.92
C GLY A 166 -18.14 5.95 -3.48
N ASP A 167 -18.27 7.27 -3.32
CA ASP A 167 -19.48 8.01 -3.65
C ASP A 167 -19.62 8.33 -5.15
N VAL A 168 -19.55 7.27 -5.95
CA VAL A 168 -19.72 7.26 -7.41
C VAL A 168 -20.92 6.39 -7.78
N ASN A 169 -21.53 6.64 -8.94
CA ASN A 169 -22.66 5.82 -9.40
C ASN A 169 -22.28 4.34 -9.59
N GLU A 170 -21.08 4.10 -10.12
CA GLU A 170 -20.56 2.77 -10.43
C GLU A 170 -19.06 2.74 -10.15
N ILE A 171 -18.60 1.64 -9.54
CA ILE A 171 -17.17 1.37 -9.37
C ILE A 171 -16.60 1.04 -10.74
N LYS A 172 -15.48 1.67 -11.10
CA LYS A 172 -14.82 1.46 -12.39
C LYS A 172 -13.35 1.14 -12.22
N MET A 173 -12.86 0.24 -13.07
CA MET A 173 -11.43 -0.01 -13.21
C MET A 173 -10.86 0.91 -14.27
N PHE A 174 -9.64 1.37 -14.04
CA PHE A 174 -8.87 2.19 -14.96
C PHE A 174 -7.51 1.56 -15.21
N HIS A 175 -7.04 1.65 -16.45
CA HIS A 175 -5.66 1.37 -16.83
C HIS A 175 -5.11 2.62 -17.54
N VAL A 176 -4.20 3.32 -16.86
CA VAL A 176 -3.75 4.65 -17.26
C VAL A 176 -2.24 4.82 -17.11
N PRO A 177 -1.59 5.71 -17.88
CA PRO A 177 -0.19 6.06 -17.69
C PRO A 177 0.14 6.53 -16.28
N VAL A 178 1.34 6.18 -15.81
CA VAL A 178 1.96 6.81 -14.64
C VAL A 178 2.14 8.30 -14.93
N GLY A 179 1.74 9.13 -13.97
CA GLY A 179 1.70 10.59 -14.09
C GLY A 179 0.37 11.15 -14.59
N THR A 180 -0.62 10.30 -14.88
CA THR A 180 -1.98 10.77 -15.21
C THR A 180 -2.54 11.63 -14.07
N PRO A 181 -3.01 12.87 -14.35
CA PRO A 181 -3.64 13.69 -13.32
C PRO A 181 -4.90 13.02 -12.76
N VAL A 182 -5.03 12.97 -11.43
CA VAL A 182 -6.16 12.33 -10.74
C VAL A 182 -7.48 12.95 -11.19
N LEU A 183 -7.53 14.26 -11.37
CA LEU A 183 -8.72 14.97 -11.82
C LEU A 183 -9.24 14.46 -13.18
N LYS A 184 -8.35 14.09 -14.11
CA LYS A 184 -8.74 13.56 -15.45
C LYS A 184 -9.41 12.20 -15.39
N ILE A 185 -9.06 11.40 -14.39
CA ILE A 185 -9.74 10.12 -14.12
C ILE A 185 -11.11 10.39 -13.50
N LEU A 186 -11.19 11.34 -12.55
CA LEU A 186 -12.43 11.71 -11.89
C LEU A 186 -13.48 12.32 -12.85
N GLU A 187 -13.04 13.05 -13.88
CA GLU A 187 -13.90 13.54 -14.98
C GLU A 187 -14.57 12.42 -15.79
N LYS A 188 -14.05 11.19 -15.73
CA LYS A 188 -14.58 10.01 -16.46
C LYS A 188 -15.58 9.19 -15.64
N VAL A 189 -15.84 9.57 -14.38
CA VAL A 189 -16.80 8.90 -13.50
C VAL A 189 -17.92 9.84 -13.08
N ASN A 190 -19.09 9.28 -12.82
CA ASN A 190 -20.22 10.05 -12.30
C ASN A 190 -20.12 10.11 -10.76
N ILE A 191 -19.53 11.18 -10.25
CA ILE A 191 -19.45 11.47 -8.80
C ILE A 191 -20.80 12.00 -8.33
N ARG A 192 -21.34 11.40 -7.26
CA ARG A 192 -22.63 11.78 -6.68
C ARG A 192 -22.58 13.10 -5.88
N PRO A 193 -21.63 13.30 -4.94
CA PRO A 193 -21.56 14.54 -4.18
C PRO A 193 -20.98 15.67 -5.02
N LYS A 194 -21.51 16.88 -4.81
CA LYS A 194 -20.98 18.09 -5.45
C LYS A 194 -19.59 18.46 -4.89
N ASP A 195 -19.45 18.43 -3.57
CA ASP A 195 -18.21 18.74 -2.87
C ASP A 195 -17.64 17.45 -2.27
N TYR A 196 -16.46 17.05 -2.75
CA TYR A 196 -15.85 15.77 -2.39
C TYR A 196 -14.38 15.91 -2.01
N SER A 197 -13.90 14.91 -1.28
CA SER A 197 -12.49 14.65 -1.04
C SER A 197 -12.14 13.29 -1.63
N VAL A 198 -10.84 13.05 -1.84
CA VAL A 198 -10.35 11.80 -2.43
C VAL A 198 -9.30 11.20 -1.51
N ILE A 199 -9.41 9.92 -1.21
CA ILE A 199 -8.35 9.16 -0.57
C ILE A 199 -7.62 8.37 -1.66
N MET A 200 -6.35 8.69 -1.89
CA MET A 200 -5.48 7.87 -2.75
C MET A 200 -5.04 6.63 -1.98
N GLY A 201 -5.48 5.46 -2.42
CA GLY A 201 -5.36 4.19 -1.71
C GLY A 201 -6.65 3.83 -0.97
N GLY A 202 -6.51 3.24 0.21
CA GLY A 202 -7.64 2.78 1.02
C GLY A 202 -7.96 3.69 2.21
N PRO A 203 -9.10 3.49 2.88
CA PRO A 203 -9.58 4.38 3.94
C PRO A 203 -8.73 4.33 5.22
N MET A 204 -7.87 3.32 5.40
CA MET A 204 -7.07 3.16 6.61
C MET A 204 -5.71 3.86 6.49
N MET A 205 -4.92 3.52 5.47
CA MET A 205 -3.56 4.02 5.28
C MET A 205 -3.40 4.99 4.09
N GLY A 206 -4.45 5.19 3.29
CA GLY A 206 -4.39 6.04 2.11
C GLY A 206 -4.16 7.52 2.40
N LYS A 207 -3.67 8.24 1.39
CA LYS A 207 -3.39 9.68 1.47
C LYS A 207 -4.69 10.46 1.22
N MET A 208 -5.11 11.24 2.22
CA MET A 208 -6.25 12.14 2.09
C MET A 208 -5.89 13.37 1.25
N LEU A 209 -6.70 13.64 0.23
CA LEU A 209 -6.74 14.87 -0.55
C LEU A 209 -8.03 15.62 -0.17
N SER A 210 -7.91 16.51 0.82
CA SER A 210 -9.06 17.15 1.48
C SER A 210 -9.57 18.41 0.79
N ASP A 211 -8.80 18.98 -0.14
CA ASP A 211 -9.14 20.21 -0.83
C ASP A 211 -8.88 20.11 -2.33
N LYS A 212 -9.48 21.04 -3.08
CA LYS A 212 -9.46 21.05 -4.54
C LYS A 212 -8.04 21.14 -5.11
N LYS A 213 -7.17 21.94 -4.50
CA LYS A 213 -5.80 22.11 -4.95
C LYS A 213 -5.02 20.80 -4.81
N ALA A 214 -5.17 20.11 -3.68
CA ALA A 214 -4.54 18.81 -3.47
C ALA A 214 -4.99 17.75 -4.48
N ILE A 215 -6.26 17.80 -4.93
CA ILE A 215 -6.79 16.91 -5.98
C ILE A 215 -6.24 17.29 -7.36
N GLU A 216 -6.16 18.57 -7.69
CA GLU A 216 -5.63 19.09 -8.96
C GLU A 216 -4.13 18.77 -9.13
N GLU A 217 -3.35 18.83 -8.06
CA GLU A 217 -1.91 18.53 -8.07
C GLU A 217 -1.60 17.02 -7.98
N ALA A 218 -2.58 16.19 -7.65
CA ALA A 218 -2.37 14.75 -7.48
C ALA A 218 -2.32 14.02 -8.83
N VAL A 219 -1.43 13.02 -8.89
CA VAL A 219 -1.17 12.23 -10.09
C VAL A 219 -1.07 10.75 -9.74
N VAL A 220 -1.34 9.88 -10.72
CA VAL A 220 -1.12 8.45 -10.60
C VAL A 220 0.38 8.16 -10.51
N THR A 221 0.76 7.31 -9.56
CA THR A 221 2.14 6.83 -9.39
C THR A 221 2.16 5.31 -9.49
N LYS A 222 3.35 4.70 -9.51
CA LYS A 222 3.52 3.23 -9.51
C LYS A 222 2.81 2.51 -8.36
N THR A 223 2.54 3.21 -7.26
CA THR A 223 1.89 2.65 -6.06
C THR A 223 0.41 3.01 -5.95
N THR A 224 -0.15 3.76 -6.91
CA THR A 224 -1.57 4.15 -6.87
C THR A 224 -2.42 2.95 -7.28
N GLY A 225 -3.14 2.37 -6.31
CA GLY A 225 -4.05 1.24 -6.55
C GLY A 225 -5.53 1.58 -6.49
N ASN A 226 -5.92 2.71 -5.90
CA ASN A 226 -7.33 3.09 -5.74
C ASN A 226 -7.49 4.61 -5.57
N LEU A 227 -8.65 5.14 -5.97
CA LEU A 227 -9.15 6.48 -5.67
C LEU A 227 -10.52 6.33 -5.00
N LEU A 228 -10.57 6.54 -3.68
CA LEU A 228 -11.81 6.50 -2.90
C LEU A 228 -12.40 7.90 -2.77
N VAL A 229 -13.51 8.14 -3.46
CA VAL A 229 -14.25 9.40 -3.42
C VAL A 229 -15.22 9.40 -2.25
N ILE A 230 -15.22 10.45 -1.44
CA ILE A 230 -16.13 10.62 -0.29
C ILE A 230 -16.60 12.07 -0.19
N PRO A 231 -17.75 12.35 0.44
CA PRO A 231 -18.19 13.72 0.72
C PRO A 231 -17.12 14.52 1.48
N SER A 232 -16.97 15.81 1.17
CA SER A 232 -15.97 16.67 1.80
C SER A 232 -16.19 16.86 3.31
N ASP A 233 -17.41 16.68 3.79
CA ASP A 233 -17.76 16.72 5.21
C ASP A 233 -17.71 15.35 5.89
N HIS A 234 -17.32 14.28 5.19
CA HIS A 234 -17.29 12.92 5.69
C HIS A 234 -16.41 12.77 6.95
N TYR A 235 -16.76 11.82 7.83
CA TYR A 235 -16.08 11.57 9.10
C TYR A 235 -14.55 11.46 8.96
N LEU A 236 -14.09 10.73 7.95
CA LEU A 236 -12.66 10.54 7.66
C LEU A 236 -11.94 11.85 7.30
N VAL A 237 -12.59 12.74 6.54
CA VAL A 237 -12.03 14.04 6.18
C VAL A 237 -11.86 14.90 7.43
N ARG A 238 -12.91 15.00 8.25
CA ARG A 238 -12.87 15.73 9.53
C ARG A 238 -11.76 15.24 10.45
N ARG A 239 -11.56 13.92 10.54
CA ARG A 239 -10.48 13.32 11.34
C ARG A 239 -9.08 13.63 10.81
N SER A 240 -8.90 13.58 9.50
CA SER A 240 -7.59 13.84 8.88
C SER A 240 -7.07 15.24 9.24
N ASN A 241 -7.97 16.22 9.30
CA ASN A 241 -7.70 17.63 9.60
C ASN A 241 -7.51 17.95 11.09
N LEU A 242 -7.65 16.97 12.00
CA LEU A 242 -7.45 17.22 13.43
C LEU A 242 -5.99 17.65 13.73
N PRO A 243 -5.76 18.83 14.35
CA PRO A 243 -4.43 19.29 14.70
C PRO A 243 -3.79 18.42 15.79
N LEU A 244 -2.46 18.24 15.72
CA LEU A 244 -1.70 17.45 16.69
C LEU A 244 -1.94 17.90 18.15
N ARG A 245 -1.90 19.21 18.40
CA ARG A 245 -2.14 19.77 19.74
C ARG A 245 -3.53 19.41 20.29
N THR A 246 -4.54 19.40 19.42
CA THR A 246 -5.91 19.00 19.79
C THR A 246 -5.96 17.53 20.15
N MET A 247 -5.33 16.66 19.36
CA MET A 247 -5.25 15.22 19.63
C MET A 247 -4.55 14.94 20.98
N ILE A 248 -3.46 15.64 21.28
CA ILE A 248 -2.74 15.51 22.57
C ILE A 248 -3.62 15.95 23.75
N ARG A 249 -4.33 17.08 23.62
CA ARG A 249 -5.27 17.54 24.66
C ARG A 249 -6.42 16.56 24.89
N GLN A 250 -6.99 16.00 23.82
CA GLN A 250 -8.02 14.97 23.92
C GLN A 250 -7.47 13.70 24.60
N ALA A 251 -6.25 13.29 24.28
CA ALA A 251 -5.61 12.16 24.97
C ALA A 251 -5.48 12.41 26.48
N ALA A 252 -5.17 13.63 26.90
CA ALA A 252 -5.10 14.01 28.31
C ALA A 252 -6.47 14.01 29.01
N SER A 253 -7.52 14.52 28.34
CA SER A 253 -8.80 14.83 28.99
C SER A 253 -9.84 13.71 28.90
N VAL A 254 -9.88 12.93 27.82
CA VAL A 254 -10.95 11.95 27.59
C VAL A 254 -10.47 10.50 27.52
N CYS A 255 -9.16 10.23 27.53
CA CYS A 255 -8.68 8.85 27.49
C CYS A 255 -9.07 8.10 28.77
N ILE A 256 -9.93 7.07 28.64
CA ILE A 256 -10.34 6.20 29.75
C ILE A 256 -9.28 5.15 30.15
N GLN A 257 -8.05 5.27 29.60
CA GLN A 257 -6.89 4.43 29.91
C GLN A 257 -7.07 2.91 29.73
N CYS A 258 -8.08 2.46 28.99
CA CYS A 258 -8.23 1.05 28.60
C CYS A 258 -7.04 0.54 27.75
N ARG A 259 -7.04 -0.76 27.43
CA ARG A 259 -5.98 -1.42 26.64
C ARG A 259 -6.39 -1.83 25.21
N MET A 260 -7.63 -1.57 24.79
CA MET A 260 -8.16 -2.04 23.49
C MET A 260 -7.28 -1.72 22.27
N CYS A 261 -6.67 -0.53 22.23
CA CYS A 261 -5.76 -0.12 21.15
C CYS A 261 -4.47 -0.95 21.06
N THR A 262 -4.12 -1.70 22.10
CA THR A 262 -3.02 -2.67 22.15
C THR A 262 -3.52 -4.07 21.90
N ASP A 263 -4.61 -4.47 22.56
CA ASP A 263 -5.13 -5.84 22.46
C ASP A 263 -5.62 -6.21 21.05
N LEU A 264 -6.01 -5.20 20.26
CA LEU A 264 -6.38 -5.33 18.84
C LEU A 264 -5.26 -4.88 17.88
N CYS A 265 -4.05 -4.58 18.37
CA CYS A 265 -2.95 -4.18 17.49
C CYS A 265 -2.39 -5.43 16.78
N PRO A 266 -2.32 -5.48 15.43
CA PRO A 266 -1.83 -6.66 14.72
C PRO A 266 -0.37 -6.99 15.04
N ARG A 267 0.49 -5.97 15.17
CA ARG A 267 1.90 -6.15 15.58
C ARG A 267 2.01 -6.75 16.98
N TYR A 268 1.19 -6.27 17.91
CA TYR A 268 1.10 -6.88 19.24
C TYR A 268 0.59 -8.33 19.14
N LEU A 269 -0.39 -8.64 18.31
CA LEU A 269 -0.89 -10.02 18.21
C LEU A 269 0.15 -11.00 17.67
N ILE A 270 1.01 -10.58 16.73
CA ILE A 270 2.10 -11.41 16.21
C ILE A 270 3.36 -11.43 17.09
N GLY A 271 3.34 -10.83 18.27
CA GLY A 271 4.44 -10.95 19.26
C GLY A 271 5.35 -9.76 19.41
N HIS A 272 5.14 -8.66 18.66
CA HIS A 272 5.94 -7.44 18.83
C HIS A 272 5.54 -6.66 20.07
N ASP A 273 6.48 -5.91 20.61
CA ASP A 273 6.28 -4.95 21.68
C ASP A 273 5.85 -3.61 21.09
N VAL A 274 4.54 -3.48 20.92
CA VAL A 274 3.84 -2.26 20.51
C VAL A 274 2.72 -2.01 21.52
N PHE A 275 2.78 -0.91 22.27
CA PHE A 275 1.82 -0.60 23.33
C PHE A 275 1.18 0.79 23.12
N PRO A 276 0.25 0.95 22.15
CA PRO A 276 -0.36 2.24 21.87
C PRO A 276 -1.07 2.83 23.10
N ASN A 277 -1.58 1.98 24.01
CA ASN A 277 -2.20 2.44 25.24
C ASN A 277 -1.21 3.18 26.17
N LYS A 278 0.04 2.72 26.27
CA LYS A 278 1.09 3.38 27.05
C LYS A 278 1.46 4.72 26.44
N VAL A 279 1.58 4.80 25.12
CA VAL A 279 1.79 6.08 24.40
C VAL A 279 0.66 7.05 24.71
N MET A 280 -0.60 6.62 24.57
CA MET A 280 -1.76 7.49 24.79
C MET A 280 -1.86 8.03 26.22
N ARG A 281 -1.51 7.23 27.24
CA ARG A 281 -1.50 7.67 28.64
C ARG A 281 -0.47 8.77 28.93
N ASN A 282 0.60 8.84 28.15
CA ASN A 282 1.78 9.64 28.46
C ASN A 282 2.04 10.78 27.47
N VAL A 283 1.44 10.76 26.27
CA VAL A 283 1.76 11.71 25.20
C VAL A 283 1.58 13.18 25.59
N TRP A 284 0.65 13.48 26.51
CA TRP A 284 0.40 14.85 26.98
C TRP A 284 1.52 15.44 27.83
N ARG A 285 2.38 14.60 28.41
CA ARG A 285 3.55 15.00 29.20
C ARG A 285 4.86 14.73 28.47
N GLU A 286 4.82 14.40 27.18
CA GLU A 286 6.00 14.04 26.38
C GLU A 286 7.10 15.10 26.46
N GLU A 287 6.74 16.38 26.37
CA GLU A 287 7.69 17.51 26.43
C GLU A 287 8.38 17.65 27.80
N ASN A 288 7.78 17.11 28.86
CA ASN A 288 8.33 17.17 30.22
C ASN A 288 9.29 16.00 30.53
N ILE A 289 9.40 15.02 29.62
CA ILE A 289 10.29 13.86 29.79
C ILE A 289 11.60 14.15 29.08
N THR A 290 12.60 14.59 29.84
CA THR A 290 13.88 15.09 29.29
C THR A 290 14.94 14.02 29.17
N ASP A 291 14.94 13.00 30.04
CA ASP A 291 15.91 11.91 30.01
C ASP A 291 15.52 10.83 28.99
N ASN A 292 16.51 10.25 28.31
CA ASN A 292 16.29 9.28 27.24
C ASN A 292 15.87 7.90 27.76
N ASP A 293 16.28 7.51 28.97
CA ASP A 293 15.94 6.20 29.54
C ASP A 293 14.45 6.11 29.87
N SER A 294 13.90 7.11 30.56
CA SER A 294 12.45 7.20 30.81
C SER A 294 11.68 7.36 29.51
N TYR A 295 12.21 8.12 28.55
CA TYR A 295 11.58 8.25 27.24
C TYR A 295 11.49 6.91 26.53
N LEU A 296 12.57 6.13 26.50
CA LEU A 296 12.63 4.80 25.92
C LEU A 296 11.64 3.85 26.61
N GLU A 297 11.59 3.84 27.94
CA GLU A 297 10.68 2.99 28.71
C GLU A 297 9.21 3.27 28.37
N ILE A 298 8.84 4.55 28.29
CA ILE A 298 7.46 4.99 28.09
C ILE A 298 7.03 4.86 26.62
N PHE A 299 7.91 5.24 25.70
CA PHE A 299 7.57 5.51 24.30
C PHE A 299 8.26 4.59 23.30
N GLY A 300 9.30 3.85 23.70
CA GLY A 300 10.12 3.03 22.81
C GLY A 300 9.33 2.07 21.91
N SER A 301 8.26 1.47 22.46
CA SER A 301 7.38 0.56 21.72
C SER A 301 6.73 1.16 20.46
N ALA A 302 6.64 2.51 20.37
CA ALA A 302 6.14 3.18 19.17
C ALA A 302 7.01 2.94 17.93
N ALA A 303 8.30 2.60 18.10
CA ALA A 303 9.20 2.28 17.00
C ALA A 303 8.69 1.10 16.14
N ASN A 304 8.01 0.16 16.78
CA ASN A 304 7.47 -1.06 16.16
C ASN A 304 6.08 -0.84 15.52
N CYS A 305 5.49 0.37 15.62
CA CYS A 305 4.21 0.69 14.99
C CYS A 305 4.30 0.65 13.46
N CYS A 306 3.33 -0.01 12.81
CA CYS A 306 3.17 -0.10 11.36
C CYS A 306 2.11 0.84 10.76
N SER A 307 1.55 1.75 11.56
CA SER A 307 0.61 2.78 11.07
C SER A 307 -0.71 2.31 10.44
N CYS A 308 -1.11 1.04 10.65
CA CYS A 308 -2.36 0.49 10.09
C CYS A 308 -3.66 1.15 10.58
N GLY A 309 -3.64 1.95 11.64
CA GLY A 309 -4.85 2.67 12.07
C GLY A 309 -5.94 1.83 12.76
N ALA A 310 -5.77 0.51 12.90
CA ALA A 310 -6.67 -0.36 13.66
C ALA A 310 -6.97 0.17 15.08
N CYS A 311 -5.95 0.69 15.75
CA CYS A 311 -6.06 1.28 17.09
C CYS A 311 -6.87 2.58 17.13
N GLU A 312 -6.86 3.36 16.04
CA GLU A 312 -7.50 4.67 15.90
C GLU A 312 -8.92 4.56 15.38
N MET A 313 -9.10 3.87 14.25
CA MET A 313 -10.37 3.85 13.54
C MET A 313 -11.34 2.80 14.08
N PHE A 314 -10.83 1.75 14.73
CA PHE A 314 -11.66 0.67 15.26
C PHE A 314 -11.62 0.57 16.78
N SER A 315 -10.42 0.48 17.35
CA SER A 315 -10.25 -0.03 18.72
C SER A 315 -10.57 1.00 19.80
N CYS A 316 -10.33 2.30 19.56
CA CYS A 316 -10.52 3.31 20.59
C CYS A 316 -12.01 3.64 20.80
N PRO A 317 -12.59 3.39 21.99
CA PRO A 317 -13.99 3.71 22.25
C PRO A 317 -14.22 5.23 22.35
N MET A 318 -13.20 5.99 22.70
CA MET A 318 -13.24 7.45 22.84
C MET A 318 -12.95 8.20 21.53
N GLY A 319 -12.72 7.49 20.43
CA GLY A 319 -12.42 8.10 19.13
C GLY A 319 -11.09 8.86 19.06
N LEU A 320 -10.14 8.56 19.95
CA LEU A 320 -8.80 9.18 19.95
C LEU A 320 -7.92 8.66 18.82
N SER A 321 -6.70 9.21 18.68
CA SER A 321 -5.79 8.92 17.56
C SER A 321 -4.48 8.20 17.93
N PRO A 322 -4.51 6.97 18.51
CA PRO A 322 -3.29 6.24 18.88
C PRO A 322 -2.30 6.01 17.74
N ARG A 323 -2.75 5.75 16.52
CA ARG A 323 -1.85 5.62 15.35
C ARG A 323 -1.01 6.89 15.18
N ARG A 324 -1.68 8.04 15.04
CA ARG A 324 -1.00 9.33 14.84
C ARG A 324 -0.10 9.72 16.01
N MET A 325 -0.48 9.36 17.25
CA MET A 325 0.40 9.57 18.41
C MET A 325 1.64 8.67 18.35
N ASN A 326 1.51 7.41 17.95
CA ASN A 326 2.67 6.54 17.77
C ASN A 326 3.58 7.02 16.64
N GLU A 327 3.03 7.52 15.53
CA GLU A 327 3.81 8.14 14.44
C GLU A 327 4.57 9.38 14.90
N TYR A 328 3.90 10.26 15.63
CA TYR A 328 4.51 11.45 16.23
C TYR A 328 5.69 11.05 17.14
N ILE A 329 5.46 10.11 18.05
CA ILE A 329 6.49 9.61 18.96
C ILE A 329 7.63 8.90 18.22
N LYS A 330 7.34 8.13 17.16
CA LYS A 330 8.35 7.50 16.32
C LYS A 330 9.26 8.55 15.67
N GLY A 331 8.70 9.70 15.27
CA GLY A 331 9.46 10.88 14.84
C GLY A 331 10.36 11.43 15.94
N LYS A 332 9.84 11.56 17.17
CA LYS A 332 10.61 12.04 18.33
C LYS A 332 11.76 11.11 18.74
N LEU A 333 11.54 9.80 18.74
CA LEU A 333 12.58 8.79 19.00
C LEU A 333 13.75 8.97 18.01
N ARG A 334 13.44 9.16 16.72
CA ARG A 334 14.45 9.44 15.69
C ARG A 334 15.17 10.76 15.93
N GLN A 335 14.45 11.84 16.26
CA GLN A 335 15.04 13.15 16.55
C GLN A 335 15.99 13.12 17.75
N ARG A 336 15.67 12.31 18.78
CA ARG A 336 16.51 12.11 19.96
C ARG A 336 17.66 11.13 19.76
N GLY A 337 17.71 10.42 18.62
CA GLY A 337 18.72 9.38 18.37
C GLY A 337 18.61 8.17 19.30
N ILE A 338 17.42 7.90 19.86
CA ILE A 338 17.22 6.78 20.77
C ILE A 338 17.17 5.49 19.96
N ASP A 339 18.13 4.59 20.20
CA ASP A 339 18.07 3.24 19.68
C ASP A 339 17.14 2.38 20.54
N VAL A 340 16.14 1.81 19.91
CA VAL A 340 15.13 0.98 20.59
C VAL A 340 15.58 -0.47 20.44
N PRO A 341 15.67 -1.27 21.52
CA PRO A 341 15.95 -2.70 21.44
C PRO A 341 14.93 -3.44 20.55
N LYS A 342 15.38 -4.46 19.83
CA LYS A 342 14.55 -5.29 18.95
C LYS A 342 14.33 -6.66 19.57
N ASN A 343 13.09 -7.14 19.58
CA ASN A 343 12.84 -8.56 19.74
C ASN A 343 13.17 -9.30 18.43
N THR A 344 14.22 -10.13 18.46
CA THR A 344 14.69 -10.91 17.30
C THR A 344 13.96 -12.24 17.13
N SER A 345 13.16 -12.67 18.09
CA SER A 345 12.41 -13.92 18.04
C SER A 345 11.03 -13.76 18.67
N PRO A 346 10.19 -12.85 18.14
CA PRO A 346 8.83 -12.68 18.63
C PRO A 346 8.03 -13.96 18.45
N GLN A 347 7.02 -14.15 19.30
CA GLN A 347 6.09 -15.27 19.23
C GLN A 347 4.67 -14.74 19.22
N ALA A 348 3.86 -15.23 18.28
CA ALA A 348 2.46 -14.89 18.21
C ALA A 348 1.77 -15.16 19.56
N ARG A 349 0.94 -14.22 20.00
CA ARG A 349 0.24 -14.31 21.28
C ARG A 349 -1.00 -15.19 21.11
N SER A 350 -1.47 -15.82 22.19
CA SER A 350 -2.61 -16.75 22.17
C SER A 350 -3.89 -16.17 21.54
N GLY A 351 -4.06 -14.84 21.62
CA GLY A 351 -5.19 -14.14 21.05
C GLY A 351 -5.10 -13.85 19.54
N VAL A 352 -4.04 -14.25 18.84
CA VAL A 352 -3.82 -13.88 17.42
C VAL A 352 -4.97 -14.29 16.51
N ASP A 353 -5.60 -15.44 16.77
CA ASP A 353 -6.72 -15.94 15.96
C ASP A 353 -8.10 -15.47 16.44
N ILE A 354 -8.18 -14.85 17.63
CA ILE A 354 -9.43 -14.43 18.27
C ILE A 354 -9.63 -12.91 18.15
N HIS A 355 -8.57 -12.13 18.35
CA HIS A 355 -8.61 -10.65 18.37
C HIS A 355 -8.51 -10.05 16.97
N LYS A 356 -9.28 -10.58 16.02
CA LYS A 356 -9.33 -10.13 14.64
C LYS A 356 -10.43 -9.10 14.45
N ILE A 357 -10.16 -8.03 13.71
CA ILE A 357 -11.15 -6.98 13.42
C ILE A 357 -11.99 -7.41 12.22
N PRO A 358 -13.31 -7.63 12.37
CA PRO A 358 -14.15 -7.98 11.22
C PRO A 358 -14.22 -6.80 10.24
N THR A 359 -13.89 -7.05 8.98
CA THR A 359 -13.79 -5.99 7.95
C THR A 359 -15.11 -5.25 7.74
N GLU A 360 -16.25 -5.96 7.71
CA GLU A 360 -17.58 -5.35 7.60
C GLU A 360 -17.87 -4.37 8.75
N ARG A 361 -17.54 -4.75 9.99
CA ARG A 361 -17.71 -3.88 11.15
C ARG A 361 -16.78 -2.67 11.11
N LEU A 362 -15.58 -2.84 10.56
CA LEU A 362 -14.67 -1.73 10.31
C LEU A 362 -15.27 -0.76 9.29
N ILE A 363 -15.71 -1.24 8.13
CA ILE A 363 -16.36 -0.45 7.08
C ILE A 363 -17.54 0.35 7.65
N ALA A 364 -18.41 -0.30 8.43
CA ALA A 364 -19.53 0.37 9.09
C ALA A 364 -19.08 1.49 10.04
N ARG A 365 -18.06 1.21 10.86
CA ARG A 365 -17.50 2.21 11.80
C ARG A 365 -16.83 3.38 11.09
N LEU A 366 -16.30 3.16 9.89
CA LEU A 366 -15.72 4.21 9.04
C LEU A 366 -16.78 5.07 8.35
N GLY A 367 -18.05 4.67 8.37
CA GLY A 367 -19.14 5.34 7.65
C GLY A 367 -19.16 5.00 6.15
N LEU A 368 -18.63 3.84 5.76
CA LEU A 368 -18.43 3.48 4.34
C LEU A 368 -19.34 2.35 3.84
N SER A 369 -20.28 1.88 4.66
CA SER A 369 -21.11 0.71 4.35
C SER A 369 -21.92 0.84 3.06
N GLU A 370 -22.37 2.05 2.73
CA GLU A 370 -23.11 2.30 1.48
C GLU A 370 -22.24 2.13 0.21
N TYR A 371 -20.92 2.12 0.36
CA TYR A 371 -19.97 1.97 -0.75
C TYR A 371 -19.44 0.52 -0.89
N ASP A 372 -19.71 -0.35 0.08
CA ASP A 372 -19.35 -1.76 0.02
C ASP A 372 -20.43 -2.55 -0.74
N THR A 373 -20.37 -2.47 -2.07
CA THR A 373 -21.42 -3.04 -2.94
C THR A 373 -21.31 -4.55 -3.11
N HIS A 374 -20.19 -5.16 -2.68
CA HIS A 374 -19.80 -6.55 -2.98
C HIS A 374 -19.84 -6.92 -4.47
N LYS A 375 -19.93 -5.93 -5.37
CA LYS A 375 -19.91 -6.13 -6.82
C LYS A 375 -18.49 -6.02 -7.32
N SER A 376 -18.05 -7.07 -7.98
CA SER A 376 -16.82 -7.11 -8.77
C SER A 376 -16.94 -6.18 -9.98
N PRO A 377 -16.11 -5.12 -10.10
CA PRO A 377 -16.11 -4.32 -11.32
C PRO A 377 -15.49 -5.14 -12.46
N ASN A 378 -16.16 -5.18 -13.61
CA ASN A 378 -15.66 -5.84 -14.83
C ASN A 378 -15.28 -4.82 -15.92
N ASP A 379 -15.84 -3.62 -15.84
CA ASP A 379 -15.58 -2.57 -16.82
C ASP A 379 -14.21 -1.92 -16.57
N LEU A 380 -13.35 -2.06 -17.57
CA LEU A 380 -12.04 -1.42 -17.63
C LEU A 380 -12.10 -0.25 -18.60
N ILE A 381 -11.71 0.93 -18.13
CA ILE A 381 -11.47 2.10 -18.96
C ILE A 381 -9.97 2.24 -19.16
N GLU A 382 -9.50 2.01 -20.38
CA GLU A 382 -8.17 2.45 -20.78
C GLU A 382 -8.24 3.92 -21.19
N PHE A 383 -7.38 4.73 -20.60
CA PHE A 383 -7.39 6.17 -20.83
C PHE A 383 -5.97 6.73 -20.85
N GLU A 384 -5.69 7.52 -21.88
CA GLU A 384 -4.45 8.25 -22.03
C GLU A 384 -4.73 9.75 -21.96
N PRO A 385 -4.08 10.50 -21.04
CA PRO A 385 -4.29 11.94 -20.92
C PRO A 385 -3.46 12.72 -21.96
N GLU A 386 -3.88 13.96 -22.24
CA GLU A 386 -3.11 14.91 -23.06
C GLU A 386 -1.77 15.34 -22.40
N GLU A 387 -1.68 15.21 -21.07
CA GLU A 387 -0.48 15.56 -20.31
C GLU A 387 -0.28 14.56 -19.15
N CYS A 388 0.95 14.08 -18.99
CA CYS A 388 1.41 13.29 -17.86
C CYS A 388 2.40 14.11 -17.02
N ILE A 389 2.20 14.12 -15.71
CA ILE A 389 3.09 14.76 -14.73
C ILE A 389 3.71 13.63 -13.90
N ILE A 390 4.96 13.29 -14.19
CA ILE A 390 5.66 12.14 -13.63
C ILE A 390 6.51 12.60 -12.43
N PRO A 391 6.16 12.25 -11.18
CA PRO A 391 6.99 12.58 -10.02
C PRO A 391 8.28 11.76 -10.03
N LEU A 392 9.38 12.35 -9.58
CA LEU A 392 10.67 11.66 -9.44
C LEU A 392 10.77 10.80 -8.17
N SER A 393 9.82 10.95 -7.24
CA SER A 393 9.71 10.15 -6.02
C SER A 393 8.45 9.27 -6.07
N GLN A 394 8.64 8.00 -6.43
CA GLN A 394 7.55 7.00 -6.54
C GLN A 394 7.89 5.68 -5.81
N HIS A 395 8.85 5.73 -4.88
CA HIS A 395 9.37 4.59 -4.12
C HIS A 395 9.93 5.05 -2.78
N ILE A 396 10.19 4.12 -1.86
CA ILE A 396 10.52 4.42 -0.46
C ILE A 396 11.86 5.15 -0.24
N GLY A 397 12.80 5.08 -1.18
CA GLY A 397 14.12 5.67 -1.02
C GLY A 397 14.35 6.94 -1.85
N LYS A 398 15.61 7.15 -2.26
CA LYS A 398 16.05 8.42 -2.88
C LYS A 398 15.37 8.63 -4.25
N PRO A 399 14.82 9.83 -4.53
CA PRO A 399 14.21 10.15 -5.83
C PRO A 399 15.11 9.79 -7.02
N ALA A 400 14.49 9.34 -8.11
CA ALA A 400 15.18 9.13 -9.38
C ALA A 400 15.64 10.46 -9.98
N SER A 401 16.66 10.43 -10.84
CA SER A 401 17.17 11.62 -11.53
C SER A 401 16.69 11.63 -12.97
N ALA A 402 16.10 12.74 -13.42
CA ALA A 402 15.68 12.89 -14.82
C ALA A 402 16.88 12.68 -15.77
N VAL A 403 16.63 11.96 -16.87
CA VAL A 403 17.61 11.73 -17.94
C VAL A 403 17.20 12.36 -19.28
N VAL A 404 16.07 13.08 -19.26
CA VAL A 404 15.53 13.86 -20.38
C VAL A 404 15.54 15.34 -20.04
N SER A 405 15.54 16.17 -21.07
CA SER A 405 15.50 17.62 -21.02
C SER A 405 14.23 18.16 -21.64
N LYS A 406 13.85 19.39 -21.27
CA LYS A 406 12.76 20.10 -21.92
C LYS A 406 13.02 20.22 -23.42
N GLY A 407 12.04 19.85 -24.23
CA GLY A 407 12.11 19.80 -25.68
C GLY A 407 12.44 18.41 -26.25
N ASP A 408 12.77 17.44 -25.41
CA ASP A 408 13.03 16.07 -25.88
C ASP A 408 11.73 15.38 -26.31
N SER A 409 11.82 14.66 -27.43
CA SER A 409 10.79 13.73 -27.89
C SER A 409 10.98 12.40 -27.17
N VAL A 410 9.90 11.87 -26.60
CA VAL A 410 9.88 10.57 -25.91
C VAL A 410 8.76 9.70 -26.45
N ASN A 411 8.99 8.40 -26.49
CA ASN A 411 7.99 7.40 -26.81
C ASN A 411 7.55 6.67 -25.52
N LYS A 412 6.39 6.03 -25.59
CA LYS A 412 5.93 5.11 -24.55
C LYS A 412 6.97 4.03 -24.30
N GLY A 413 7.30 3.83 -23.03
CA GLY A 413 8.32 2.91 -22.56
C GLY A 413 9.72 3.51 -22.43
N ASP A 414 9.98 4.72 -22.93
CA ASP A 414 11.29 5.35 -22.80
C ASP A 414 11.64 5.65 -21.34
N LEU A 415 12.91 5.44 -20.98
CA LEU A 415 13.45 5.80 -19.66
C LEU A 415 13.55 7.33 -19.55
N VAL A 416 12.78 7.91 -18.63
CA VAL A 416 12.76 9.38 -18.41
C VAL A 416 13.44 9.79 -17.10
N ALA A 417 13.55 8.89 -16.13
CA ALA A 417 14.38 9.09 -14.94
C ALA A 417 15.07 7.80 -14.49
N LYS A 418 16.36 7.92 -14.17
CA LYS A 418 17.21 6.82 -13.74
C LYS A 418 17.23 6.70 -12.22
N ALA A 419 17.19 5.47 -11.72
CA ALA A 419 17.30 5.16 -10.30
C ALA A 419 18.57 5.75 -9.67
N ALA A 420 18.44 6.30 -8.47
CA ALA A 420 19.59 6.67 -7.63
C ALA A 420 20.20 5.43 -6.96
N GLU A 421 21.41 5.57 -6.41
CA GLU A 421 22.02 4.47 -5.65
C GLU A 421 21.22 4.09 -4.41
N GLY A 422 21.12 2.78 -4.15
CA GLY A 422 20.42 2.20 -3.00
C GLY A 422 18.95 1.88 -3.31
N LEU A 423 18.04 2.30 -2.42
CA LEU A 423 16.60 2.08 -2.61
C LEU A 423 16.06 3.13 -3.61
N SER A 424 15.98 2.77 -4.88
CA SER A 424 15.40 3.60 -5.94
C SER A 424 14.96 2.71 -7.11
N ALA A 425 14.23 3.26 -8.08
CA ALA A 425 13.81 2.53 -9.27
C ALA A 425 13.69 3.47 -10.48
N ASN A 426 13.96 2.94 -11.67
CA ASN A 426 13.80 3.64 -12.94
C ASN A 426 12.34 4.09 -13.14
N ILE A 427 12.14 5.18 -13.88
CA ILE A 427 10.82 5.72 -14.22
C ILE A 427 10.75 5.90 -15.73
N HIS A 428 9.66 5.43 -16.32
CA HIS A 428 9.45 5.38 -17.76
C HIS A 428 8.26 6.24 -18.17
N CYS A 429 8.25 6.68 -19.43
CA CYS A 429 7.15 7.43 -20.01
C CYS A 429 6.00 6.49 -20.38
N GLY A 430 4.76 6.84 -20.01
CA GLY A 430 3.58 6.07 -20.41
C GLY A 430 2.90 6.55 -21.71
N ILE A 431 3.38 7.62 -22.35
CA ILE A 431 2.77 8.21 -23.55
C ILE A 431 3.81 8.60 -24.60
N ASP A 432 3.39 8.70 -25.86
CA ASP A 432 4.20 9.32 -26.91
C ASP A 432 4.04 10.84 -26.84
N GLY A 433 5.14 11.58 -26.71
CA GLY A 433 5.03 13.00 -26.39
C GLY A 433 6.29 13.83 -26.50
N LEU A 434 6.16 15.06 -26.01
CA LEU A 434 7.22 16.06 -25.88
C LEU A 434 7.37 16.42 -24.40
N VAL A 435 8.61 16.43 -23.91
CA VAL A 435 8.91 16.90 -22.56
C VAL A 435 8.75 18.41 -22.51
N THR A 436 7.74 18.92 -21.80
CA THR A 436 7.40 20.34 -21.73
C THR A 436 8.01 21.04 -20.52
N ASP A 437 8.29 20.30 -19.45
CA ASP A 437 8.93 20.82 -18.25
C ASP A 437 9.72 19.73 -17.50
N VAL A 438 10.84 20.12 -16.90
CA VAL A 438 11.67 19.25 -16.04
C VAL A 438 12.10 20.05 -14.82
N THR A 439 11.81 19.51 -13.64
CA THR A 439 12.18 20.10 -12.34
C THR A 439 12.86 19.06 -11.46
N ASP A 440 13.39 19.48 -10.31
CA ASP A 440 13.99 18.57 -9.32
C ASP A 440 13.01 17.55 -8.72
N THR A 441 11.70 17.70 -8.97
CA THR A 441 10.66 16.87 -8.35
C THR A 441 9.77 16.13 -9.35
N LYS A 442 9.71 16.58 -10.61
CA LYS A 442 8.79 16.03 -11.62
C LYS A 442 9.24 16.33 -13.05
N ILE A 443 8.74 15.53 -13.98
CA ILE A 443 8.82 15.68 -15.44
C ILE A 443 7.41 15.85 -15.98
N VAL A 444 7.18 16.80 -16.88
CA VAL A 444 5.89 17.02 -17.55
C VAL A 444 6.04 16.67 -19.02
N ILE A 445 5.13 15.83 -19.51
CA ILE A 445 5.13 15.30 -20.88
C ILE A 445 3.75 15.54 -21.47
N SER A 446 3.70 16.27 -22.58
CA SER A 446 2.47 16.49 -23.33
C SER A 446 2.41 15.55 -24.52
N LYS A 447 1.23 14.97 -24.76
CA LYS A 447 0.98 14.05 -25.86
C LYS A 447 1.26 14.70 -27.20
N ARG A 448 1.88 13.97 -28.12
CA ARG A 448 2.04 14.43 -29.51
C ARG A 448 0.69 14.29 -30.21
N GLY A 449 0.15 15.39 -30.74
CA GLY A 449 -1.04 15.32 -31.58
C GLY A 449 -0.76 14.57 -32.88
N ASP A 450 -1.76 13.92 -33.46
CA ASP A 450 -1.65 13.06 -34.66
C ASP A 450 -1.16 13.78 -35.95
N ASN A 451 -0.78 15.07 -35.88
CA ASN A 451 -0.47 15.93 -37.03
C ASN A 451 0.92 16.61 -36.95
N LEU A 452 1.92 15.98 -36.31
CA LEU A 452 3.31 16.46 -36.34
C LEU A 452 4.29 15.40 -36.88
#